data_AF-A0A7C9DDS8-F1
#
_entry.id   AF-A0A7C9DDS8-F1
#
_cell.length_a   1.000
_cell.length_b   1.000
_cell.length_c   1.000
_cell.angle_alpha   90.00
_cell.angle_beta   90.00
_cell.angle_gamma   90.00
#
_symmetry.space_group_name_H-M   'P 1'
#
loop_
_entity.id
_entity.type
_entity.pdbx_description
1 polymer ?
#
loop_
_entity_poly.entity_id
_entity_poly.type
_entity_poly.pdbx_seq_one_letter_code
_entity_poly.pdbx_strand_id
1 'polypeptide(L)'
;GYRVIVLDMRGYGDSDSPPNLTSYTVFHLVGDLISLLDNLRVEQAFVVGHDWGAEVAWHLCLFRPDRVRALVNLGLPYRPPSLENKPTDIFSNVYGDGFYITQFQEPGRAEKSFSKYDCLTILKKFLLVDATDLLTAPPNVEIIDFLQTPDRKSV
;
A
#
# COMPACT_ATOMS: atom_id res chain seq x y z
N GLY A 1 8.02 -19.31 22.41
CA GLY A 1 7.87 -18.00 21.75
C GLY A 1 7.63 -18.20 20.27
N TYR A 2 7.34 -17.14 19.52
CA TYR A 2 7.12 -17.19 18.06
C TYR A 2 8.39 -16.81 17.29
N ARG A 3 8.57 -17.40 16.10
CA ARG A 3 9.53 -16.89 15.10
C ARG A 3 8.82 -15.82 14.28
N VAL A 4 9.27 -14.58 14.40
CA VAL A 4 8.70 -13.45 13.64
C VAL A 4 9.51 -13.26 12.36
N ILE A 5 8.80 -13.19 11.24
CA ILE A 5 9.37 -12.90 9.91
C ILE A 5 8.67 -11.62 9.44
N VAL A 6 9.46 -10.58 9.19
CA VAL A 6 9.00 -9.32 8.60
C VAL A 6 9.75 -9.17 7.29
N LEU A 7 9.03 -8.82 6.23
CA LEU A 7 9.61 -8.59 4.90
C LEU A 7 9.39 -7.15 4.47
N ASP A 8 10.33 -6.64 3.69
CA ASP A 8 10.04 -5.55 2.78
C ASP A 8 9.32 -6.13 1.57
N MET A 9 8.12 -5.63 1.28
CA MET A 9 7.36 -6.04 0.10
C MET A 9 8.10 -5.60 -1.17
N ARG A 10 7.86 -6.29 -2.29
CA ARG A 10 8.32 -5.84 -3.61
C ARG A 10 8.03 -4.35 -3.81
N GLY A 11 9.02 -3.57 -4.21
CA GLY A 11 8.90 -2.11 -4.33
C GLY A 11 9.19 -1.30 -3.07
N TYR A 12 9.54 -1.95 -1.96
CA TYR A 12 9.81 -1.30 -0.67
C TYR A 12 11.17 -1.69 -0.11
N GLY A 13 11.75 -0.78 0.69
CA GLY A 13 12.93 -1.04 1.50
C GLY A 13 14.11 -1.63 0.71
N ASP A 14 14.66 -2.73 1.22
CA ASP A 14 15.79 -3.43 0.59
C ASP A 14 15.36 -4.50 -0.43
N SER A 15 14.06 -4.64 -0.69
CA SER A 15 13.53 -5.54 -1.73
C SER A 15 13.59 -4.91 -3.11
N ASP A 16 13.74 -5.76 -4.14
CA ASP A 16 13.77 -5.31 -5.53
C ASP A 16 12.51 -4.51 -5.91
N SER A 17 12.73 -3.49 -6.74
CA SER A 17 11.69 -2.59 -7.26
C SER A 17 11.66 -2.66 -8.80
N PRO A 18 11.06 -3.69 -9.40
CA PRO A 18 10.96 -3.79 -10.86
C PRO A 18 10.33 -2.54 -11.49
N PRO A 19 10.85 -2.00 -12.60
CA PRO A 19 10.35 -0.74 -13.17
C PRO A 19 8.99 -0.91 -13.88
N ASN A 20 8.58 -2.14 -14.18
CA ASN A 20 7.34 -2.41 -14.88
C ASN A 20 6.15 -2.47 -13.91
N LEU A 21 5.16 -1.61 -14.13
CA LEU A 21 3.92 -1.57 -13.35
C LEU A 21 3.19 -2.92 -13.29
N THR A 22 3.25 -3.71 -14.36
CA THR A 22 2.59 -5.03 -14.40
C THR A 22 3.32 -6.09 -13.55
N SER A 23 4.47 -5.77 -12.98
CA SER A 23 5.22 -6.64 -12.05
C SER A 23 4.76 -6.52 -10.59
N TYR A 24 3.70 -5.75 -10.31
CA TYR A 24 3.16 -5.54 -8.95
C TYR A 24 1.72 -6.06 -8.78
N THR A 25 1.27 -6.96 -9.68
CA THR A 25 -0.05 -7.58 -9.49
C THR A 25 -0.08 -8.41 -8.22
N VAL A 26 -1.28 -8.62 -7.67
CA VAL A 26 -1.45 -9.43 -6.46
C VAL A 26 -0.88 -10.85 -6.59
N PHE A 27 -0.84 -11.41 -7.80
CA PHE A 27 -0.20 -12.69 -8.07
C PHE A 27 1.31 -12.66 -7.84
N HIS A 28 1.98 -11.57 -8.21
CA HIS A 28 3.41 -11.39 -7.92
C HIS A 28 3.63 -11.27 -6.42
N LEU A 29 2.84 -10.42 -5.74
CA LEU A 29 2.99 -10.19 -4.30
C LEU A 29 2.75 -11.47 -3.48
N VAL A 30 1.71 -12.25 -3.81
CA VAL A 30 1.47 -13.56 -3.19
C VAL A 30 2.56 -14.56 -3.57
N GLY A 31 3.04 -14.55 -4.82
CA GLY A 31 4.15 -15.38 -5.27
C GLY A 31 5.44 -15.15 -4.48
N ASP A 32 5.74 -13.89 -4.16
CA ASP A 32 6.89 -13.50 -3.32
C ASP A 32 6.75 -14.08 -1.90
N LEU A 33 5.55 -14.01 -1.29
CA LEU A 33 5.29 -14.60 0.03
C LEU A 33 5.44 -16.12 0.05
N ILE A 34 4.93 -16.81 -0.97
CA ILE A 34 5.08 -18.26 -1.08
C ILE A 34 6.55 -18.65 -1.25
N SER A 35 7.26 -17.93 -2.12
CA SER A 35 8.70 -18.15 -2.34
C SER A 35 9.50 -17.93 -1.06
N LEU A 36 9.16 -16.91 -0.28
CA LEU A 36 9.77 -16.65 1.03
C LEU A 36 9.56 -17.84 1.99
N LEU A 37 8.31 -18.32 2.13
CA LEU A 37 8.00 -19.45 3.00
C LEU A 37 8.74 -20.73 2.57
N ASP A 38 8.81 -21.00 1.26
CA ASP A 38 9.54 -22.16 0.72
C ASP A 38 11.04 -22.08 1.02
N ASN A 39 11.67 -20.92 0.79
CA ASN A 39 13.09 -20.70 1.08
C ASN A 39 13.40 -20.83 2.57
N LEU A 40 12.49 -20.39 3.44
CA LEU A 40 12.61 -20.52 4.89
C LEU A 40 12.18 -21.89 5.43
N ARG A 41 11.72 -22.80 4.54
CA ARG A 41 11.20 -24.13 4.86
C ARG A 41 10.06 -24.09 5.89
N VAL A 42 9.14 -23.14 5.70
CA VAL A 42 7.94 -22.97 6.52
C VAL A 42 6.73 -23.47 5.73
N GLU A 43 6.13 -24.57 6.19
CA GLU A 43 4.95 -25.15 5.55
C GLU A 43 3.71 -24.27 5.74
N GLN A 44 3.46 -23.80 6.96
CA GLN A 44 2.34 -22.91 7.29
C GLN A 44 2.76 -21.79 8.22
N ALA A 45 2.14 -20.61 8.06
CA ALA A 45 2.40 -19.44 8.89
C ALA A 45 1.13 -18.86 9.51
N PHE A 46 1.27 -18.24 10.68
CA PHE A 46 0.32 -17.23 11.14
C PHE A 46 0.65 -15.93 10.41
N VAL A 47 -0.33 -15.36 9.72
CA VAL A 47 -0.14 -14.18 8.86
C VAL A 47 -0.71 -12.95 9.56
N VAL A 48 0.04 -11.85 9.53
CA VAL A 48 -0.42 -10.54 9.99
C VAL A 48 -0.33 -9.57 8.84
N GLY A 49 -1.47 -8.96 8.47
CA GLY A 49 -1.56 -7.97 7.40
C GLY A 49 -2.03 -6.61 7.92
N HIS A 50 -1.44 -5.54 7.41
CA HIS A 50 -1.84 -4.17 7.70
C HIS A 50 -1.87 -3.35 6.40
N ASP A 51 -2.90 -2.52 6.20
CA ASP A 51 -3.06 -1.66 5.01
C ASP A 51 -2.92 -2.46 3.68
N TRP A 52 -2.05 -2.09 2.75
CA TRP A 52 -1.80 -2.90 1.54
C TRP A 52 -1.30 -4.31 1.85
N GLY A 53 -0.59 -4.51 2.96
CA GLY A 53 -0.23 -5.84 3.44
C GLY A 53 -1.45 -6.67 3.86
N ALA A 54 -2.52 -6.02 4.33
CA ALA A 54 -3.80 -6.68 4.60
C ALA A 54 -4.51 -7.10 3.31
N GLU A 55 -4.44 -6.29 2.25
CA GLU A 55 -4.96 -6.65 0.93
C GLU A 55 -4.26 -7.89 0.36
N VAL A 56 -2.93 -7.95 0.46
CA VAL A 56 -2.14 -9.12 0.02
C VAL A 56 -2.43 -10.33 0.90
N ALA A 57 -2.60 -10.16 2.22
CA ALA A 57 -2.90 -11.25 3.13
C ALA A 57 -4.25 -11.93 2.83
N TRP A 58 -5.29 -11.15 2.46
CA TRP A 58 -6.56 -11.72 1.98
C TRP A 58 -6.36 -12.61 0.76
N HIS A 59 -5.58 -12.14 -0.22
CA HIS A 59 -5.32 -12.90 -1.43
C HIS A 59 -4.44 -14.12 -1.18
N LEU A 60 -3.50 -14.06 -0.25
CA LEU A 60 -2.73 -15.22 0.18
C LEU A 60 -3.67 -16.31 0.75
N CYS A 61 -4.62 -15.92 1.62
CA CYS A 61 -5.62 -16.85 2.15
C CYS A 61 -6.53 -17.43 1.06
N LEU A 62 -6.90 -16.64 0.05
CA LEU A 62 -7.76 -17.11 -1.05
C LEU A 62 -7.03 -18.05 -2.00
N PHE A 63 -5.78 -17.74 -2.36
CA PHE A 63 -5.03 -18.50 -3.35
C PHE A 63 -4.28 -19.68 -2.75
N ARG A 64 -3.82 -19.56 -1.50
CA ARG A 64 -2.99 -20.56 -0.80
C ARG A 64 -3.42 -20.74 0.66
N PRO A 65 -4.69 -21.13 0.90
CA PRO A 65 -5.17 -21.42 2.25
C PRO A 65 -4.36 -22.54 2.92
N ASP A 66 -3.76 -23.44 2.12
CA ASP A 66 -2.87 -24.50 2.60
C ASP A 66 -1.64 -23.98 3.33
N ARG A 67 -1.23 -22.73 3.09
CA ARG A 67 -0.03 -22.10 3.66
C ARG A 67 -0.32 -21.18 4.84
N VAL A 68 -1.60 -20.95 5.16
CA VAL A 68 -2.02 -20.02 6.22
C VAL A 68 -2.70 -20.76 7.35
N ARG A 69 -2.13 -20.66 8.55
CA ARG A 69 -2.67 -21.29 9.76
C ARG A 69 -3.76 -20.44 10.43
N ALA A 70 -3.55 -19.13 10.49
CA ALA A 70 -4.57 -18.14 10.84
C ALA A 70 -4.14 -16.76 10.35
N LEU A 71 -5.10 -15.83 10.26
CA LEU A 71 -4.89 -14.46 9.82
C LEU A 71 -5.31 -13.47 10.92
N VAL A 72 -4.44 -12.50 11.20
CA VAL A 72 -4.78 -11.26 11.90
C VAL A 72 -4.68 -10.13 10.88
N ASN A 73 -5.80 -9.49 10.58
CA ASN A 73 -5.85 -8.47 9.52
C ASN A 73 -6.29 -7.12 10.06
N LEU A 74 -5.54 -6.06 9.73
CA LEU A 74 -5.68 -4.74 10.32
C LEU A 74 -5.85 -3.68 9.22
N GLY A 75 -6.72 -2.69 9.46
CA GLY A 75 -6.93 -1.54 8.58
C GLY A 75 -7.90 -1.78 7.41
N LEU A 76 -7.71 -2.84 6.61
CA LEU A 76 -8.55 -3.10 5.43
C LEU A 76 -9.45 -4.35 5.57
N PRO A 77 -10.78 -4.21 5.52
CA PRO A 77 -11.68 -5.35 5.49
C PRO A 77 -11.61 -6.08 4.14
N TYR A 78 -11.95 -7.36 4.13
CA TYR A 78 -12.05 -8.12 2.88
C TYR A 78 -13.15 -7.52 1.98
N ARG A 79 -12.80 -7.30 0.71
CA ARG A 79 -13.75 -6.90 -0.33
C ARG A 79 -13.60 -7.84 -1.51
N PRO A 80 -14.66 -8.57 -1.90
CA PRO A 80 -14.64 -9.34 -3.13
C PRO A 80 -14.34 -8.43 -4.33
N PRO A 81 -13.55 -8.89 -5.32
CA PRO A 81 -13.26 -8.10 -6.51
C PRO A 81 -14.55 -7.82 -7.28
N SER A 82 -14.69 -6.59 -7.79
CA SER A 82 -15.77 -6.25 -8.71
C SER A 82 -15.48 -6.82 -10.10
N LEU A 83 -16.50 -7.39 -10.74
CA LEU A 83 -16.41 -7.86 -12.13
C LEU A 83 -16.59 -6.74 -13.16
N GLU A 84 -17.13 -5.60 -12.72
CA GLU A 84 -17.55 -4.52 -13.61
C GLU A 84 -16.62 -3.31 -13.56
N ASN A 85 -16.09 -2.99 -12.38
CA ASN A 85 -15.33 -1.77 -12.15
C ASN A 85 -13.94 -2.09 -11.59
N LYS A 86 -12.90 -1.47 -12.14
CA LYS A 86 -11.58 -1.53 -11.52
C LYS A 86 -11.59 -0.71 -10.23
N PRO A 87 -10.85 -1.11 -9.18
CA PRO A 87 -10.75 -0.32 -7.95
C PRO A 87 -10.35 1.14 -8.19
N THR A 88 -9.45 1.38 -9.14
CA THR A 88 -9.00 2.72 -9.54
C THR A 88 -10.11 3.57 -10.16
N ASP A 89 -11.03 2.95 -10.90
CA ASP A 89 -12.17 3.64 -11.50
C ASP A 89 -13.17 4.03 -10.40
N ILE A 90 -13.38 3.15 -9.42
CA ILE A 90 -14.20 3.44 -8.23
C ILE A 90 -13.62 4.63 -7.46
N PHE A 91 -12.31 4.62 -7.17
CA PHE A 91 -11.68 5.73 -6.46
C PHE A 91 -11.78 7.05 -7.24
N SER A 92 -11.54 7.01 -8.55
CA SER A 92 -11.64 8.19 -9.40
C SER A 92 -13.07 8.72 -9.49
N ASN A 93 -14.07 7.85 -9.57
CA ASN A 93 -15.48 8.25 -9.62
C ASN A 93 -16.00 8.80 -8.29
N VAL A 94 -15.52 8.28 -7.15
CA VAL A 94 -15.99 8.66 -5.82
C VAL A 94 -15.24 9.90 -5.29
N TYR A 95 -13.93 9.97 -5.49
CA TYR A 95 -13.07 11.00 -4.86
C TYR A 95 -12.42 11.97 -5.87
N GLY A 96 -12.52 11.69 -7.18
CA GLY A 96 -11.96 12.55 -8.23
C GLY A 96 -10.44 12.53 -8.32
N ASP A 97 -9.89 13.41 -9.17
CA ASP A 97 -8.43 13.55 -9.39
C ASP A 97 -7.69 14.11 -8.16
N GLY A 98 -8.39 14.69 -7.20
CA GLY A 98 -7.79 15.16 -5.95
C GLY A 98 -7.25 14.03 -5.08
N PHE A 99 -7.78 12.82 -5.22
CA PHE A 99 -7.43 11.71 -4.36
C PHE A 99 -6.03 11.16 -4.66
N TYR A 100 -5.22 10.96 -3.62
CA TYR A 100 -3.80 10.61 -3.79
C TYR A 100 -3.59 9.34 -4.64
N ILE A 101 -4.42 8.29 -4.47
CA ILE A 101 -4.30 7.06 -5.28
C ILE A 101 -4.51 7.37 -6.76
N THR A 102 -5.48 8.22 -7.07
CA THR A 102 -5.79 8.63 -8.44
C THR A 102 -4.65 9.46 -9.02
N GLN A 103 -4.09 10.42 -8.25
CA GLN A 103 -2.92 11.19 -8.69
C GLN A 103 -1.71 10.29 -8.97
N PHE A 104 -1.51 9.25 -8.16
CA PHE A 104 -0.34 8.38 -8.29
C PHE A 104 -0.50 7.31 -9.39
N GLN A 105 -1.64 7.25 -10.08
CA GLN A 105 -1.80 6.36 -11.24
C GLN A 105 -1.00 6.83 -12.46
N GLU A 106 -0.71 8.13 -12.58
CA GLU A 106 0.09 8.68 -13.68
C GLU A 106 1.60 8.49 -13.39
N PRO A 107 2.32 7.66 -14.16
CA PRO A 107 3.74 7.42 -13.91
C PRO A 107 4.55 8.72 -13.99
N GLY A 108 5.37 9.01 -12.99
CA GLY A 108 6.18 10.22 -12.92
C GLY A 108 5.50 11.41 -12.24
N ARG A 109 4.17 11.40 -12.02
CA ARG A 109 3.44 12.52 -11.39
C ARG A 109 3.81 12.66 -9.91
N ALA A 110 3.79 11.54 -9.17
CA ALA A 110 4.17 11.51 -7.76
C ALA A 110 5.65 11.88 -7.57
N GLU A 111 6.54 11.35 -8.41
CA GLU A 111 7.97 11.63 -8.37
C GLU A 111 8.25 13.11 -8.62
N LYS A 112 7.59 13.69 -9.63
CA LYS A 112 7.69 15.11 -9.94
C LYS A 112 7.17 15.97 -8.79
N SER A 113 6.04 15.64 -8.18
CA SER A 113 5.47 16.42 -7.08
C SER A 113 6.31 16.31 -5.81
N PHE A 114 6.82 15.12 -5.49
CA PHE A 114 7.66 14.86 -4.33
C PHE A 114 9.06 15.47 -4.46
N SER A 115 9.62 15.55 -5.68
CA SER A 115 10.94 16.15 -5.93
C SER A 115 11.08 17.62 -5.47
N LYS A 116 9.96 18.29 -5.17
CA LYS A 116 9.93 19.66 -4.64
C LYS A 116 10.33 19.76 -3.17
N TYR A 117 10.35 18.65 -2.43
CA TYR A 117 10.55 18.62 -0.97
C TYR A 117 11.63 17.60 -0.58
N ASP A 118 12.25 17.79 0.58
CA ASP A 118 13.11 16.77 1.18
C ASP A 118 12.27 15.61 1.78
N CYS A 119 12.89 14.45 1.95
CA CYS A 119 12.21 13.25 2.44
C CYS A 119 11.55 13.44 3.81
N LEU A 120 12.19 14.17 4.74
CA LEU A 120 11.62 14.38 6.08
C LEU A 120 10.35 15.22 6.00
N THR A 121 10.34 16.24 5.15
CA THR A 121 9.14 17.07 4.90
C THR A 121 8.00 16.24 4.31
N ILE A 122 8.28 15.38 3.33
CA ILE A 122 7.27 14.46 2.75
C ILE A 122 6.69 13.54 3.83
N LEU A 123 7.56 12.90 4.61
CA LEU A 123 7.13 11.99 5.67
C LEU A 123 6.28 12.70 6.72
N LYS A 124 6.63 13.92 7.12
CA LYS A 124 5.81 14.70 8.06
C LYS A 124 4.43 15.01 7.48
N LYS A 125 4.36 15.47 6.23
CA LYS A 125 3.09 15.79 5.56
C LYS A 125 2.13 14.60 5.53
N PHE A 126 2.63 13.38 5.30
CA PHE A 126 1.79 12.18 5.22
C PHE A 126 1.55 11.48 6.57
N LEU A 127 2.56 11.38 7.44
CA LEU A 127 2.45 10.62 8.70
C LEU A 127 1.86 11.43 9.85
N LEU A 128 1.91 12.76 9.76
CA LEU A 128 1.35 13.67 10.76
C LEU A 128 0.11 14.40 10.23
N VAL A 129 -0.51 13.87 9.18
CA VAL A 129 -1.77 14.40 8.66
C VAL A 129 -2.83 14.32 9.75
N ASP A 130 -3.38 15.45 10.12
CA ASP A 130 -4.51 15.58 11.05
C ASP A 130 -5.84 15.75 10.31
N ALA A 131 -5.80 15.84 8.97
CA ALA A 131 -6.96 15.95 8.12
C ALA A 131 -7.88 14.74 8.35
N THR A 132 -9.10 15.03 8.79
CA THR A 132 -10.16 14.04 8.99
C THR A 132 -10.79 13.55 7.69
N ASP A 133 -10.47 14.19 6.57
CA ASP A 133 -10.92 13.80 5.22
C ASP A 133 -10.00 12.73 4.61
N LEU A 134 -10.53 11.89 3.71
CA LEU A 134 -9.69 11.05 2.85
C LEU A 134 -8.66 11.95 2.16
N LEU A 135 -7.40 11.51 2.08
CA LEU A 135 -6.26 12.17 1.40
C LEU A 135 -6.57 12.65 -0.04
N THR A 136 -7.33 13.74 -0.13
CA THR A 136 -7.98 14.28 -1.32
C THR A 136 -7.73 15.77 -1.34
N ALA A 137 -6.95 16.22 -2.31
CA ALA A 137 -6.68 17.63 -2.54
C ALA A 137 -7.82 18.30 -3.32
N PRO A 138 -7.92 19.65 -3.26
CA PRO A 138 -8.75 20.40 -4.18
C PRO A 138 -8.40 20.13 -5.65
N PRO A 139 -9.33 20.36 -6.60
CA PRO A 139 -9.06 20.15 -8.02
C PRO A 139 -7.82 20.89 -8.51
N ASN A 140 -7.01 20.23 -9.33
CA ASN A 140 -5.75 20.74 -9.88
C ASN A 140 -4.66 21.07 -8.84
N VAL A 141 -4.75 20.52 -7.62
CA VAL A 141 -3.74 20.64 -6.58
C VAL A 141 -3.13 19.27 -6.31
N GLU A 142 -1.80 19.18 -6.31
CA GLU A 142 -1.10 17.97 -5.92
C GLU A 142 -1.24 17.74 -4.41
N ILE A 143 -1.52 16.51 -4.00
CA ILE A 143 -1.77 16.19 -2.58
C ILE A 143 -0.63 16.66 -1.67
N ILE A 144 0.62 16.53 -2.12
CA ILE A 144 1.79 16.96 -1.34
C ILE A 144 1.85 18.48 -1.14
N ASP A 145 1.34 19.25 -2.09
CA ASP A 145 1.28 20.71 -2.01
C ASP A 145 0.11 21.17 -1.11
N PHE A 146 -0.94 20.34 -0.99
CA PHE A 146 -2.09 20.58 -0.12
C PHE A 146 -1.82 20.23 1.36
N LEU A 147 -1.14 19.11 1.63
CA LEU A 147 -0.86 18.66 2.99
C LEU A 147 0.04 19.66 3.72
N GLN A 148 -0.33 20.02 4.95
CA GLN A 148 0.50 20.88 5.78
C GLN A 148 1.68 20.09 6.36
N THR A 149 2.80 20.76 6.62
CA THR A 149 3.89 20.19 7.40
C THR A 149 3.71 20.62 8.85
N PRO A 150 3.37 19.71 9.78
CA PRO A 150 3.20 20.11 11.17
C PRO A 150 4.53 20.59 11.75
N ASP A 151 4.52 21.77 12.35
CA ASP A 151 5.66 22.28 13.10
C ASP A 151 5.88 21.44 14.36
N ARG A 152 7.13 21.32 14.79
CA ARG A 152 7.56 20.53 15.97
C ARG A 152 6.90 20.96 17.30
N LYS A 153 6.01 21.97 17.30
CA LYS A 153 5.46 22.63 18.49
C LYS A 153 4.00 22.27 18.82
N SER A 154 3.37 21.34 18.12
CA SER A 154 1.96 20.99 18.34
C SER A 154 1.74 19.51 18.65
N VAL A 155 2.47 18.97 19.63
CA VAL A 155 2.10 17.79 20.42
C VAL A 155 2.39 18.07 21.88
#